data_AF-A0A1T1HIX7-F1
#
_entry.id   AF-A0A1T1HIX7-F1
#
_cell.length_a   1.000
_cell.length_b   1.000
_cell.length_c   1.000
_cell.angle_alpha   90.00
_cell.angle_beta   90.00
_cell.angle_gamma   90.00
#
_symmetry.space_group_name_H-M   'P 1'
#
loop_
_entity.id
_entity.type
_entity.pdbx_description
1 polymer ?
#
loop_
_entity_poly.entity_id
_entity_poly.type
_entity_poly.pdbx_seq_one_letter_code
_entity_poly.pdbx_strand_id
1 'polypeptide(L)'
;MLAQTLIVASAAIVLLLGSLHLLYTFFSDKFVPRDAALTAHMQRVSPAITRQTTLWRAWVGFNASHSLGAMLFGALYGYLGLLHLPMLLDAPLLLAIGLLFLGAMLLLAQRYWFRIPLVGIGLALLLFAVGTALLLA
;
A
#
# COMPACT_ATOMS: atom_id res chain seq x y z
N MET A 1 3.90 -18.28 -17.75
CA MET A 1 5.03 -17.96 -16.83
C MET A 1 5.28 -16.46 -16.70
N LEU A 2 5.57 -15.72 -17.78
CA LEU A 2 5.87 -14.28 -17.68
C LEU A 2 4.75 -13.45 -17.00
N ALA A 3 3.49 -13.63 -17.42
CA ALA A 3 2.34 -12.94 -16.81
C ALA A 3 2.25 -13.13 -15.30
N GLN A 4 2.38 -14.39 -14.85
CA GLN A 4 2.42 -14.77 -13.44
C GLN A 4 3.58 -14.08 -12.70
N THR A 5 4.79 -14.13 -13.26
CA THR A 5 5.97 -13.50 -12.65
C THR A 5 5.77 -12.00 -12.47
N LEU A 6 5.18 -11.30 -13.44
CA LEU A 6 4.92 -9.86 -13.34
C LEU A 6 3.90 -9.53 -12.25
N ILE A 7 2.81 -10.30 -12.16
CA ILE A 7 1.79 -10.13 -11.10
C ILE A 7 2.41 -10.38 -9.71
N VAL A 8 3.17 -11.46 -9.56
CA VAL A 8 3.84 -11.80 -8.29
C VAL A 8 4.89 -10.75 -7.92
N ALA A 9 5.67 -10.25 -8.89
CA ALA A 9 6.65 -9.19 -8.66
C ALA A 9 5.98 -7.88 -8.22
N SER A 10 4.85 -7.50 -8.84
CA SER A 10 4.03 -6.37 -8.39
C SER A 10 3.59 -6.55 -6.92
N ALA A 11 3.02 -7.70 -6.60
CA ALA A 11 2.56 -8.01 -5.25
C ALA A 11 3.71 -7.97 -4.22
N ALA A 12 4.89 -8.49 -4.57
CA ALA A 12 6.07 -8.47 -3.72
C ALA A 12 6.59 -7.05 -3.44
N ILE A 13 6.58 -6.15 -4.44
CA ILE A 13 6.95 -4.74 -4.25
C ILE A 13 6.02 -4.08 -3.22
N VAL A 14 4.69 -4.25 -3.40
CA VAL A 14 3.71 -3.62 -2.51
C VAL A 14 3.77 -4.20 -1.10
N LEU A 15 3.98 -5.52 -0.97
CA LEU A 15 4.19 -6.18 0.32
C LEU A 15 5.43 -5.63 1.03
N LEU A 16 6.55 -5.50 0.32
CA LEU A 16 7.79 -4.96 0.87
C LEU A 16 7.62 -3.51 1.33
N LEU A 17 7.00 -2.65 0.50
CA LEU A 17 6.74 -1.26 0.85
C LEU A 17 5.84 -1.15 2.08
N GLY A 18 4.74 -1.91 2.13
CA GLY A 18 3.85 -1.97 3.29
C GLY A 18 4.58 -2.44 4.55
N SER A 19 5.42 -3.47 4.43
CA SER A 19 6.16 -4.03 5.57
C SER A 19 7.21 -3.06 6.13
N LEU A 20 7.96 -2.39 5.24
CA LEU A 20 8.91 -1.34 5.63
C LEU A 20 8.21 -0.13 6.22
N HIS A 21 7.06 0.29 5.67
CA HIS A 21 6.26 1.39 6.22
C HIS A 21 5.73 1.06 7.62
N LEU A 22 5.30 -0.18 7.85
CA LEU A 22 4.86 -0.65 9.17
C LEU A 22 6.03 -0.65 10.16
N LEU A 23 7.18 -1.16 9.74
CA LEU A 23 8.41 -1.15 10.55
C LEU A 23 8.77 0.29 10.92
N TYR A 24 8.75 1.22 9.96
CA TYR A 24 9.02 2.62 10.23
C TYR A 24 7.98 3.29 11.14
N THR A 25 6.71 2.85 11.08
CA THR A 25 5.62 3.37 11.92
C THR A 25 5.83 3.07 13.39
N PHE A 26 6.33 1.88 13.73
CA PHE A 26 6.44 1.44 15.13
C PHE A 26 7.85 1.43 15.69
N PHE A 27 8.87 1.29 14.83
CA PHE A 27 10.25 1.01 15.24
C PHE A 27 11.25 2.02 14.68
N SER A 28 10.78 3.20 14.25
CA SER A 28 11.65 4.30 13.83
C SER A 28 11.04 5.65 14.16
N ASP A 29 11.81 6.71 13.98
CA ASP A 29 11.40 8.10 14.09
C ASP A 29 11.00 8.74 12.74
N LYS A 30 10.97 7.97 11.63
CA LYS A 30 10.77 8.54 10.28
C LYS A 30 9.41 9.23 10.08
N PHE A 31 8.40 8.92 10.89
CA PHE A 31 7.09 9.57 10.87
C PHE A 31 6.87 10.55 12.03
N VAL A 32 7.88 10.78 12.86
CA VAL A 32 7.84 11.82 13.89
C VAL A 32 8.07 13.18 13.20
N PRO A 33 7.22 14.20 13.45
CA PRO A 33 7.50 15.55 13.00
C PRO A 33 8.87 16.03 13.45
N ARG A 34 9.60 16.71 12.56
CA ARG A 34 10.92 17.31 12.89
C ARG A 34 10.84 18.36 13.98
N ASP A 35 9.69 19.03 14.13
CA ASP A 35 9.41 19.95 15.21
C ASP A 35 8.86 19.21 16.44
N ALA A 36 9.63 19.20 17.52
CA ALA A 36 9.25 18.56 18.77
C ALA A 36 8.02 19.22 19.42
N ALA A 37 7.83 20.54 19.24
CA ALA A 37 6.66 21.24 19.77
C ALA A 37 5.37 20.78 19.08
N LEU A 38 5.43 20.52 17.77
CA LEU A 38 4.32 19.95 17.01
C LEU A 38 3.96 18.54 17.51
N THR A 39 4.95 17.66 17.72
CA THR A 39 4.71 16.33 18.28
C THR A 39 4.01 16.42 19.64
N ALA A 40 4.50 17.28 20.54
CA ALA A 40 3.89 17.51 21.85
C ALA A 40 2.47 18.09 21.77
N HIS A 41 2.16 18.86 20.73
CA HIS A 41 0.81 19.38 20.50
C HIS A 41 -0.13 18.29 19.93
N MET A 42 0.34 17.52 18.93
CA MET A 42 -0.41 16.40 18.35
C MET A 42 -0.79 15.35 19.38
N GLN A 43 0.02 15.17 20.42
CA GLN A 43 -0.27 14.27 21.54
C GLN A 43 -1.37 14.78 22.48
N ARG A 44 -1.70 16.08 22.45
CA ARG A 44 -2.66 16.72 23.37
C ARG A 44 -4.01 17.02 22.71
N VAL A 45 -4.03 17.28 21.41
CA VAL A 45 -5.25 17.67 20.69
C VAL A 45 -5.84 16.52 19.89
N SER A 46 -7.14 16.59 19.65
CA SER A 46 -7.90 15.59 18.90
C SER A 46 -8.39 16.13 17.56
N PRO A 47 -8.62 15.28 16.54
CA PRO A 47 -9.36 15.69 15.35
C PRO A 47 -10.78 16.14 15.72
N ALA A 48 -11.40 16.98 14.89
CA ALA A 48 -12.76 17.49 15.14
C ALA A 48 -13.83 16.39 15.24
N ILE A 49 -13.64 15.26 14.55
CA ILE A 49 -14.62 14.16 14.50
C ILE A 49 -14.83 13.46 15.85
N THR A 50 -13.85 13.48 16.75
CA THR A 50 -13.96 12.81 18.06
C THR A 50 -12.88 13.27 19.03
N ARG A 51 -13.19 13.24 20.34
CA ARG A 51 -12.21 13.45 21.43
C ARG A 51 -11.61 12.16 21.99
N GLN A 52 -11.99 10.99 21.45
CA GLN A 52 -11.55 9.67 21.96
C GLN A 52 -10.12 9.29 21.56
N THR A 53 -9.50 10.05 20.66
CA THR A 53 -8.11 9.85 20.19
C THR A 53 -7.40 11.20 20.11
N THR A 54 -6.09 11.17 19.91
CA THR A 54 -5.28 12.38 19.66
C THR A 54 -4.82 12.39 18.21
N LEU A 55 -4.39 13.54 17.69
CA LEU A 55 -3.79 13.61 16.36
C LEU A 55 -2.60 12.66 16.24
N TRP A 56 -1.80 12.51 17.30
CA TRP A 56 -0.68 11.57 17.33
C TRP A 56 -1.15 10.11 17.23
N ARG A 57 -2.12 9.70 18.04
CA ARG A 57 -2.65 8.32 18.00
C ARG A 57 -3.31 8.02 16.66
N ALA A 58 -4.04 8.98 16.09
CA ALA A 58 -4.63 8.87 14.75
C ALA A 58 -3.55 8.77 13.67
N TRP A 59 -2.49 9.59 13.75
CA TRP A 59 -1.36 9.55 12.82
C TRP A 59 -0.67 8.18 12.78
N VAL A 60 -0.37 7.61 13.95
CA VAL A 60 0.19 6.25 14.05
C VAL A 60 -0.80 5.21 13.51
N GLY A 61 -2.06 5.28 13.92
CA GLY A 61 -3.10 4.34 13.50
C GLY A 61 -3.35 4.35 11.98
N PHE A 62 -3.37 5.52 11.35
CA PHE A 62 -3.55 5.66 9.90
C PHE A 62 -2.34 5.17 9.11
N ASN A 63 -1.12 5.41 9.59
CA ASN A 63 0.08 4.85 8.94
C ASN A 63 0.15 3.33 9.08
N ALA A 64 -0.24 2.80 10.24
CA ALA A 64 -0.34 1.35 10.46
C ALA A 64 -1.41 0.71 9.56
N SER A 65 -2.63 1.28 9.51
CA SER A 65 -3.70 0.74 8.66
C SER A 65 -3.38 0.87 7.17
N HIS A 66 -2.71 1.95 6.76
CA HIS A 66 -2.19 2.11 5.41
C HIS A 66 -1.22 0.98 5.03
N SER A 67 -0.29 0.66 5.94
CA SER A 67 0.65 -0.44 5.77
C SER A 67 -0.06 -1.78 5.64
N LEU A 68 -1.04 -2.04 6.51
CA LEU A 68 -1.84 -3.27 6.48
C LEU A 68 -2.62 -3.41 5.16
N GLY A 69 -3.13 -2.32 4.59
CA GLY A 69 -3.76 -2.32 3.27
C GLY A 69 -2.79 -2.73 2.15
N ALA A 70 -1.58 -2.17 2.14
CA ALA A 70 -0.54 -2.56 1.19
C ALA A 70 -0.10 -4.02 1.38
N MET A 71 0.09 -4.47 2.63
CA MET A 71 0.43 -5.85 2.94
C MET A 71 -0.67 -6.83 2.53
N LEU A 72 -1.94 -6.48 2.76
CA LEU A 72 -3.08 -7.29 2.32
C LEU A 72 -3.09 -7.46 0.80
N PHE A 73 -2.89 -6.38 0.05
CA PHE A 73 -2.76 -6.46 -1.41
C PHE A 73 -1.63 -7.41 -1.82
N GLY A 74 -0.44 -7.21 -1.24
CA GLY A 74 0.74 -8.01 -1.58
C GLY A 74 0.59 -9.49 -1.21
N ALA A 75 0.01 -9.79 -0.06
CA ALA A 75 -0.26 -11.15 0.38
C ALA A 75 -1.33 -11.81 -0.49
N LEU A 76 -2.43 -11.12 -0.80
CA LEU A 76 -3.52 -11.63 -1.61
C LEU A 76 -3.08 -11.94 -3.04
N TYR A 77 -2.52 -10.96 -3.76
CA TYR A 77 -2.10 -11.18 -5.14
C TYR A 77 -0.83 -12.01 -5.27
N GLY A 78 0.02 -12.04 -4.22
CA GLY A 78 1.12 -12.98 -4.11
C GLY A 78 0.63 -14.42 -3.98
N TYR A 79 -0.31 -14.67 -3.06
CA TYR A 79 -0.95 -15.98 -2.87
C TYR A 79 -1.68 -16.45 -4.13
N LEU A 80 -2.52 -15.59 -4.72
CA LEU A 80 -3.23 -15.92 -5.95
C LEU A 80 -2.26 -16.16 -7.10
N GLY A 81 -1.26 -15.29 -7.29
CA GLY A 81 -0.28 -15.44 -8.36
C GLY A 81 0.58 -16.69 -8.22
N LEU A 82 1.00 -17.07 -7.01
CA LEU A 82 1.87 -18.23 -6.78
C LEU A 82 1.12 -19.56 -6.76
N LEU A 83 -0.03 -19.60 -6.09
CA LEU A 83 -0.70 -20.86 -5.72
C LEU A 83 -2.06 -21.06 -6.39
N HIS A 84 -2.71 -19.98 -6.85
CA HIS A 84 -4.08 -20.04 -7.38
C HIS A 84 -4.27 -19.20 -8.65
N LEU A 85 -3.29 -19.23 -9.57
CA LEU A 85 -3.34 -18.46 -10.80
C LEU A 85 -4.62 -18.69 -11.63
N PRO A 86 -5.18 -19.92 -11.74
CA PRO A 86 -6.45 -20.15 -12.45
C PRO A 86 -7.61 -19.29 -11.91
N MET A 87 -7.63 -18.99 -10.61
CA MET A 87 -8.68 -18.16 -10.02
C MET A 87 -8.67 -16.72 -10.55
N LEU A 88 -7.50 -16.20 -10.96
CA LEU A 88 -7.41 -14.87 -11.58
C LEU A 88 -7.96 -14.87 -13.03
N LEU A 89 -7.93 -16.01 -13.71
CA LEU A 89 -8.54 -16.20 -15.03
C LEU A 89 -10.05 -16.37 -14.93
N ASP A 90 -10.50 -17.19 -13.97
CA ASP A 90 -11.92 -17.50 -13.77
C ASP A 90 -12.71 -16.29 -13.22
N ALA A 91 -12.04 -15.41 -12.48
CA ALA A 91 -12.63 -14.20 -11.90
C ALA A 91 -11.85 -12.94 -12.30
N PRO A 92 -11.97 -12.45 -13.56
CA PRO A 92 -11.22 -11.29 -14.06
C PRO A 92 -11.52 -9.99 -13.30
N LEU A 93 -12.64 -9.93 -12.58
CA LEU A 93 -12.95 -8.84 -11.65
C LEU A 93 -11.84 -8.68 -10.57
N LEU A 94 -11.19 -9.77 -10.14
CA LEU A 94 -10.07 -9.69 -9.20
C LEU A 94 -8.89 -8.93 -9.81
N LEU A 95 -8.61 -9.08 -11.10
CA LEU A 95 -7.56 -8.32 -11.78
C LEU A 95 -7.94 -6.83 -11.87
N ALA A 96 -9.20 -6.53 -12.21
CA ALA A 96 -9.71 -5.16 -12.23
C ALA A 96 -9.63 -4.48 -10.86
N ILE A 97 -10.01 -5.18 -9.77
CA ILE A 97 -9.88 -4.68 -8.40
C ILE A 97 -8.41 -4.35 -8.08
N GLY A 98 -7.47 -5.19 -8.50
CA GLY A 98 -6.05 -4.98 -8.25
C GLY A 98 -5.53 -3.74 -8.96
N LEU A 99 -5.92 -3.55 -10.23
CA LEU A 99 -5.61 -2.36 -11.01
C LEU A 99 -6.21 -1.09 -10.41
N LEU A 100 -7.48 -1.14 -9.99
CA LEU A 100 -8.16 -0.01 -9.36
C LEU A 100 -7.47 0.39 -8.05
N PHE A 101 -7.11 -0.59 -7.22
CA PHE A 101 -6.40 -0.34 -5.97
C PHE A 101 -5.03 0.33 -6.23
N LEU A 102 -4.22 -0.22 -7.13
CA LEU A 102 -2.91 0.34 -7.47
C LEU A 102 -3.02 1.73 -8.12
N GLY A 103 -4.01 1.93 -8.98
CA GLY A 103 -4.32 3.24 -9.57
C GLY A 103 -4.70 4.27 -8.52
N ALA A 104 -5.57 3.92 -7.59
CA ALA A 104 -5.95 4.80 -6.47
C ALA A 104 -4.74 5.13 -5.57
N MET A 105 -3.91 4.13 -5.25
CA MET A 105 -2.67 4.32 -4.50
C MET A 105 -1.69 5.23 -5.23
N LEU A 106 -1.58 5.13 -6.56
CA LEU A 106 -0.72 6.01 -7.36
C LEU A 106 -1.19 7.46 -7.31
N LEU A 107 -2.51 7.70 -7.41
CA LEU A 107 -3.09 9.03 -7.29
C LEU A 107 -2.85 9.64 -5.89
N LEU A 108 -2.99 8.84 -4.83
CA LEU A 108 -2.66 9.26 -3.47
C LEU A 108 -1.16 9.58 -3.34
N ALA A 109 -0.29 8.73 -3.90
CA ALA A 109 1.15 8.94 -3.87
C ALA A 109 1.57 10.22 -4.57
N GLN A 110 0.96 10.51 -5.72
CA GLN A 110 1.21 11.72 -6.50
C GLN A 110 0.75 12.98 -5.77
N ARG A 111 -0.40 12.90 -5.07
CA ARG A 111 -1.03 14.09 -4.48
C ARG A 111 -0.55 14.41 -3.06
N TYR A 112 -0.27 13.37 -2.25
CA TYR A 112 -0.11 13.52 -0.81
C TYR A 112 1.20 12.93 -0.26
N TRP A 113 1.91 12.08 -1.01
CA TRP A 113 3.12 11.44 -0.52
C TRP A 113 4.38 12.02 -1.18
N PHE A 114 5.43 11.20 -1.26
CA PHE A 114 6.74 11.57 -1.75
C PHE A 114 7.24 10.56 -2.79
N ARG A 115 8.38 10.88 -3.40
CA ARG A 115 8.89 10.20 -4.60
C ARG A 115 9.07 8.68 -4.46
N ILE A 116 9.50 8.19 -3.30
CA ILE A 116 9.83 6.76 -3.12
C ILE A 116 8.57 5.89 -3.26
N PRO A 117 7.48 6.10 -2.49
CA PRO A 117 6.20 5.42 -2.72
C PRO A 117 5.65 5.61 -4.14
N LEU A 118 5.76 6.81 -4.71
CA LEU A 118 5.26 7.09 -6.07
C LEU A 118 5.91 6.19 -7.12
N VAL A 119 7.25 6.09 -7.08
CA VAL A 119 7.99 5.23 -8.02
C VAL A 119 7.68 3.75 -7.77
N GLY A 120 7.65 3.32 -6.50
CA GLY A 120 7.38 1.93 -6.13
C GLY A 120 5.98 1.46 -6.56
N ILE A 121 4.95 2.25 -6.27
CA ILE A 121 3.57 1.96 -6.69
C ILE A 121 3.41 2.07 -8.21
N GLY A 122 4.07 3.05 -8.85
CA GLY A 122 4.05 3.17 -10.32
C GLY A 122 4.65 1.94 -11.02
N LEU A 123 5.78 1.44 -10.52
CA LEU A 123 6.38 0.19 -11.02
C LEU A 123 5.46 -1.01 -10.76
N ALA A 124 4.90 -1.13 -9.56
CA ALA A 124 3.97 -2.21 -9.24
C ALA A 124 2.73 -2.19 -10.14
N LEU A 125 2.16 -1.01 -10.42
CA LEU A 125 1.02 -0.86 -11.34
C LEU A 125 1.39 -1.28 -12.77
N LEU A 126 2.55 -0.84 -13.27
CA LEU A 126 3.01 -1.21 -14.60
C LEU A 126 3.16 -2.73 -14.74
N LEU A 127 3.82 -3.37 -13.78
CA LEU A 127 4.00 -4.82 -13.76
C LEU A 127 2.66 -5.56 -13.68
N PHE A 128 1.75 -5.09 -12.82
CA PHE A 128 0.44 -5.71 -12.66
C PHE A 128 -0.42 -5.56 -13.93
N ALA A 129 -0.39 -4.39 -14.56
CA ALA A 129 -1.15 -4.11 -15.79
C ALA A 129 -0.63 -4.93 -16.97
N VAL A 130 0.69 -4.98 -17.17
CA VAL A 130 1.28 -5.81 -18.22
C VAL A 130 1.04 -7.29 -17.95
N GLY A 131 1.20 -7.74 -16.70
CA GLY A 131 0.92 -9.11 -16.30
C GLY A 131 -0.55 -9.49 -16.52
N THR A 132 -1.49 -8.60 -16.19
CA THR A 132 -2.92 -8.76 -16.44
C THR A 132 -3.22 -8.86 -17.93
N ALA A 133 -2.68 -7.95 -18.75
CA ALA A 133 -2.90 -7.95 -20.19
C ALA A 133 -2.37 -9.24 -20.84
N LEU A 134 -1.20 -9.72 -20.43
CA LEU A 134 -0.62 -10.97 -20.93
C LEU A 134 -1.35 -12.22 -20.41
N LEU A 135 -2.00 -12.15 -19.26
CA LEU A 135 -2.76 -13.26 -18.69
C LEU A 135 -4.11 -13.44 -19.41
N LEU A 136 -4.70 -12.34 -19.90
CA LEU A 136 -6.01 -12.32 -20.56
C LEU A 136 -5.96 -12.40 -22.09
N ALA A 137 -4.77 -12.31 -22.68
CA ALA A 137 -4.53 -12.44 -24.13
C ALA A 137 -4.45 -13.92 -24.54
#